data_AF-A0A451BQV8-F1
#
_entry.id   AF-A0A451BQV8-F1
#
_cell.length_a   1.000
_cell.length_b   1.000
_cell.length_c   1.000
_cell.angle_alpha   90.00
_cell.angle_beta   90.00
_cell.angle_gamma   90.00
#
_symmetry.space_group_name_H-M   'P 1'
#
loop_
_entity.id
_entity.type
_entity.pdbx_description
1 polymer ?
#
loop_
_entity_poly.entity_id
_entity_poly.type
_entity_poly.pdbx_seq_one_letter_code
_entity_poly.pdbx_strand_id
1 'polypeptide(L)'
;MQVGAIYDHGRLKFTQSLQLKRQYLRLIVEVPDTEIIEMPNEASNTPTAIFPNLSPEVIALAQTLRNRLDAVRHAPLPPDDELPEFTEKQLDRIRAFELREDR
;
A
#
# COMPACT_ATOMS: atom_id res chain seq x y z
N MET A 1 5.52 -35.43 18.30
CA MET A 1 4.31 -36.08 17.75
C MET A 1 3.96 -35.39 16.46
N GLN A 2 3.89 -36.11 15.35
CA GLN A 2 3.47 -35.58 14.05
C GLN A 2 1.97 -35.83 13.90
N VAL A 3 1.24 -34.82 13.42
CA VAL A 3 -0.21 -34.88 13.22
C VAL A 3 -0.49 -34.44 11.79
N GLY A 4 -1.18 -35.30 11.03
CA GLY A 4 -1.68 -34.93 9.72
C GLY A 4 -2.82 -33.90 9.81
N ALA A 5 -2.74 -32.87 8.98
CA ALA A 5 -3.82 -31.91 8.80
C ALA A 5 -4.06 -31.69 7.30
N ILE A 6 -5.30 -31.46 6.94
CA ILE A 6 -5.69 -31.11 5.58
C ILE A 6 -5.74 -29.59 5.50
N TYR A 7 -4.99 -29.02 4.57
CA TYR A 7 -5.06 -27.60 4.25
C TYR A 7 -6.21 -27.37 3.26
N ASP A 8 -7.14 -26.49 3.62
CA ASP A 8 -8.33 -26.15 2.86
C ASP A 8 -8.56 -24.64 2.93
N HIS A 9 -8.31 -23.93 1.83
CA HIS A 9 -8.54 -22.49 1.67
C HIS A 9 -8.09 -21.62 2.87
N GLY A 10 -6.83 -21.80 3.32
CA GLY A 10 -6.27 -21.02 4.44
C GLY A 10 -6.59 -21.56 5.83
N ARG A 11 -7.24 -22.73 5.93
CA ARG A 11 -7.54 -23.39 7.21
C ARG A 11 -6.89 -24.76 7.27
N LEU A 12 -6.24 -25.06 8.38
CA LEU A 12 -5.73 -26.40 8.68
C LEU A 12 -6.78 -27.16 9.49
N LYS A 13 -7.29 -28.26 8.93
CA LYS A 13 -8.22 -29.19 9.59
C LYS A 13 -7.47 -30.43 10.03
N PHE A 14 -7.44 -30.70 11.33
CA PHE A 14 -6.85 -31.94 11.85
C PHE A 14 -7.72 -33.13 11.43
N THR A 15 -7.08 -34.20 10.94
CA THR A 15 -7.78 -35.44 10.57
C THR A 15 -8.29 -36.21 11.79
N GLN A 16 -7.67 -35.98 12.95
CA GLN A 16 -8.03 -36.56 14.23
C GLN A 16 -8.53 -35.48 15.21
N SER A 17 -9.49 -35.84 16.04
CA SER A 17 -10.00 -34.94 17.08
C SER A 17 -8.92 -34.72 18.15
N LEU A 18 -8.37 -33.51 18.20
CA LEU A 18 -7.31 -33.13 19.14
C LEU A 18 -7.80 -31.99 20.03
N GLN A 19 -7.76 -32.22 21.34
CA GLN A 19 -7.92 -31.16 22.32
C GLN A 19 -6.57 -30.56 22.67
N LEU A 20 -6.38 -29.31 22.27
CA LEU A 20 -5.18 -28.56 22.57
C LEU A 20 -5.30 -27.93 23.96
N LYS A 21 -4.25 -28.08 24.79
CA LYS A 21 -4.21 -27.48 26.14
C LYS A 21 -4.15 -25.96 26.15
N ARG A 22 -3.79 -25.35 25.01
CA ARG A 22 -3.63 -23.91 24.82
C ARG A 22 -4.39 -23.48 23.58
N GLN A 23 -4.94 -22.26 23.62
CA GLN A 23 -5.69 -21.68 22.50
C GLN A 23 -4.77 -21.28 21.33
N TYR A 24 -3.52 -20.90 21.61
CA TYR A 24 -2.54 -20.47 20.60
C TYR A 24 -1.26 -21.31 20.68
N LEU A 25 -0.84 -21.85 19.54
CA LEU A 25 0.34 -22.69 19.41
C LEU A 25 1.04 -22.35 18.09
N ARG A 26 2.36 -22.40 18.08
CA ARG A 26 3.15 -22.31 16.85
C ARG A 26 3.18 -23.68 16.19
N LEU A 27 2.78 -23.74 14.92
CA LEU A 27 2.85 -24.94 14.10
C LEU A 27 3.98 -24.81 13.07
N ILE A 28 4.67 -25.91 12.79
CA ILE A 28 5.60 -26.04 11.67
C ILE A 28 4.90 -26.97 10.68
N VAL A 29 4.69 -26.49 9.46
CA VAL A 29 4.00 -27.24 8.41
C VAL A 29 5.01 -27.54 7.31
N GLU A 30 5.22 -28.82 7.03
CA GLU A 30 6.00 -29.26 5.88
C GLU A 30 5.06 -29.31 4.67
N VAL A 31 5.26 -28.39 3.73
CA VAL A 31 4.52 -28.33 2.46
C VAL A 31 5.53 -28.52 1.33
N PRO A 32 5.28 -29.43 0.37
CA PRO A 32 6.13 -29.56 -0.80
C PRO A 32 6.15 -28.25 -1.61
N ASP A 33 7.32 -27.85 -2.10
CA ASP A 33 7.50 -26.62 -2.88
C ASP A 33 6.61 -26.58 -4.14
N THR A 34 6.21 -27.74 -4.67
CA THR A 34 5.30 -27.85 -5.83
C THR A 34 3.90 -27.29 -5.59
N GLU A 35 3.46 -27.24 -4.33
CA GLU A 35 2.13 -26.76 -3.92
C GLU A 35 2.17 -25.29 -3.43
N ILE A 36 3.34 -24.64 -3.48
CA ILE A 36 3.55 -23.28 -3.00
C ILE A 36 3.64 -22.34 -4.20
N ILE A 37 2.68 -21.43 -4.31
CA ILE A 37 2.83 -20.25 -5.15
C ILE A 37 3.42 -19.16 -4.25
N GLU A 38 4.70 -18.84 -4.46
CA GLU A 38 5.35 -17.72 -3.78
C GLU A 38 4.63 -16.43 -4.19
N MET A 39 3.77 -15.92 -3.31
CA MET A 39 3.31 -14.55 -3.45
C MET A 39 4.46 -13.62 -3.05
N PRO A 40 4.78 -12.59 -3.86
CA PRO A 40 5.82 -11.64 -3.49
C PRO A 40 5.45 -11.05 -2.12
N ASN A 41 6.31 -11.32 -1.14
CA ASN A 41 6.21 -10.76 0.20
C ASN A 41 6.10 -9.23 0.06
N GLU A 42 5.12 -8.61 0.71
CA GLU A 42 4.93 -7.15 0.70
C GLU A 42 6.14 -6.36 1.25
N ALA A 43 7.18 -7.06 1.73
CA ALA A 43 8.46 -6.50 2.12
C ALA A 43 9.38 -6.15 0.91
N SER A 44 9.13 -6.70 -0.29
CA SER A 44 9.89 -6.36 -1.49
C SER A 44 9.10 -5.34 -2.33
N ASN A 45 9.06 -4.09 -1.85
CA ASN A 45 8.54 -2.93 -2.59
C ASN A 45 9.42 -2.54 -3.79
N THR A 46 9.95 -3.52 -4.53
CA THR A 46 10.62 -3.30 -5.80
C THR A 46 9.59 -3.47 -6.92
N PRO A 47 9.39 -2.47 -7.79
CA PRO A 47 8.37 -2.52 -8.86
C PRO A 47 8.48 -3.76 -9.75
N THR A 48 9.70 -4.27 -9.92
CA THR A 48 10.03 -5.47 -10.71
C THR A 48 9.46 -6.76 -10.10
N ALA A 49 9.34 -6.86 -8.77
CA ALA A 49 8.80 -8.05 -8.10
C ALA A 49 7.27 -8.07 -8.08
N ILE A 50 6.63 -6.88 -8.08
CA ILE A 50 5.17 -6.73 -8.00
C ILE A 50 4.55 -6.88 -9.40
N PHE A 51 5.26 -6.47 -10.45
CA PHE A 51 4.78 -6.51 -11.83
C PHE A 51 5.84 -7.12 -12.77
N PRO A 52 5.96 -8.46 -12.82
CA PRO A 52 6.99 -9.14 -13.61
C PRO A 52 6.87 -8.90 -15.13
N ASN A 53 5.72 -8.44 -15.60
CA ASN A 53 5.43 -8.21 -17.02
C ASN A 53 5.64 -6.74 -17.47
N LEU A 54 6.08 -5.85 -16.58
CA LEU A 54 6.31 -4.45 -16.96
C LEU A 54 7.68 -4.27 -17.61
N SER A 55 7.70 -3.54 -18.72
CA SER A 55 8.95 -3.12 -19.38
C SER A 55 9.81 -2.27 -18.43
N PRO A 56 11.15 -2.43 -18.46
CA PRO A 56 12.07 -1.64 -17.63
C PRO A 56 11.92 -0.12 -17.86
N GLU A 57 11.52 0.30 -19.07
CA GLU A 57 11.28 1.70 -19.39
C GLU A 57 10.10 2.30 -18.59
N VAL A 58 9.03 1.52 -18.41
CA VAL A 58 7.84 1.95 -17.66
C VAL A 58 8.16 2.07 -16.18
N ILE A 59 8.99 1.16 -15.65
CA ILE A 59 9.46 1.21 -14.26
C ILE A 59 10.32 2.46 -14.03
N ALA A 60 11.24 2.75 -14.96
CA ALA A 60 12.08 3.95 -14.88
C ALA A 60 11.22 5.23 -14.91
N LEU A 61 10.24 5.30 -15.82
CA LEU A 61 9.32 6.45 -15.90
C LEU A 61 8.47 6.61 -14.63
N ALA A 62 7.99 5.52 -14.04
CA ALA A 62 7.25 5.57 -12.78
C ALA A 62 8.13 6.11 -11.63
N GLN A 63 9.40 5.72 -11.57
CA GLN A 63 10.36 6.20 -10.57
C GLN A 63 10.65 7.70 -10.74
N THR A 64 10.85 8.18 -11.98
CA THR A 64 11.09 9.62 -12.21
C THR A 64 9.88 10.47 -11.83
N LEU A 65 8.67 10.01 -12.15
CA LEU A 65 7.44 10.70 -11.76
C LEU A 65 7.27 10.74 -10.24
N ARG A 66 7.53 9.63 -9.55
CA ARG A 66 7.47 9.56 -8.09
C ARG A 66 8.44 10.56 -7.45
N ASN A 67 9.69 10.58 -7.91
CA ASN A 67 10.70 11.50 -7.39
C ASN A 67 10.30 12.97 -7.61
N ARG A 68 9.67 13.28 -8.75
CA ARG A 68 9.17 14.64 -9.03
C ARG A 68 8.04 15.02 -8.08
N LEU A 69 7.10 14.11 -7.82
CA LEU A 69 6.00 14.37 -6.89
C LEU A 69 6.50 14.52 -5.45
N ASP A 70 7.45 13.70 -5.03
CA ASP A 70 8.07 13.82 -3.70
C ASP A 70 8.81 15.17 -3.58
N ALA A 71 9.52 15.61 -4.62
CA ALA A 71 10.15 16.92 -4.64
C ALA A 71 9.14 18.08 -4.50
N VAL A 72 7.98 18.00 -5.17
CA VAL A 72 6.91 19.01 -5.02
C VAL A 72 6.30 18.96 -3.62
N ARG A 73 6.06 17.77 -3.08
CA ARG A 73 5.47 17.61 -1.74
C ARG A 73 6.36 18.17 -0.63
N HIS A 74 7.67 18.08 -0.81
CA HIS A 74 8.66 18.56 0.15
C HIS A 74 9.21 19.95 -0.21
N ALA A 75 8.73 20.58 -1.28
CA ALA A 75 9.12 21.93 -1.62
C ALA A 75 8.55 22.91 -0.58
N PRO A 76 9.33 23.93 -0.19
CA PRO A 76 8.80 25.03 0.59
C PRO A 76 7.69 25.74 -0.19
N LEU A 77 6.68 26.25 0.52
CA LEU A 77 5.70 27.15 -0.08
C LEU A 77 6.42 28.37 -0.67
N PRO A 78 6.05 28.81 -1.89
CA PRO A 78 6.59 30.04 -2.44
C PRO A 78 6.21 31.22 -1.54
N PRO A 79 7.04 32.27 -1.46
CA PRO A 79 6.71 33.49 -0.74
C PRO A 79 5.48 34.16 -1.38
N ASP A 80 4.70 34.86 -0.56
CA ASP A 80 3.44 35.50 -1.00
C ASP A 80 3.66 36.52 -2.13
N ASP A 81 4.85 37.14 -2.20
CA ASP A 81 5.24 38.09 -3.25
C ASP A 81 5.40 37.45 -4.64
N GLU A 82 5.59 36.13 -4.71
CA GLU A 82 5.67 35.36 -5.96
C GLU A 82 4.31 34.78 -6.38
N LEU A 83 3.26 34.96 -5.57
CA LEU A 83 1.93 34.48 -5.90
C LEU A 83 1.29 35.36 -6.98
N PRO A 84 0.60 34.75 -7.96
CA PRO A 84 -0.15 35.52 -8.95
C PRO A 84 -1.30 36.29 -8.28
N GLU A 85 -1.58 37.49 -8.81
CA GLU A 85 -2.71 38.31 -8.35
C GLU A 85 -4.04 37.56 -8.51
N PHE A 86 -4.96 37.79 -7.56
CA PHE A 86 -6.29 37.19 -7.63
C PHE A 86 -7.10 37.76 -8.78
N THR A 87 -7.74 36.87 -9.53
CA THR A 87 -8.79 37.24 -10.49
C THR A 87 -10.04 37.74 -9.79
N GLU A 88 -10.86 38.55 -10.47
CA GLU A 88 -12.13 39.08 -9.93
C GLU A 88 -13.04 37.95 -9.40
N LYS A 89 -13.13 36.83 -10.14
CA LYS A 89 -13.90 35.65 -9.70
C LYS A 89 -13.36 35.00 -8.43
N GLN A 90 -12.06 35.06 -8.19
CA GLN A 90 -11.46 34.55 -6.95
C GLN A 90 -11.79 35.47 -5.77
N LEU A 91 -11.73 36.79 -5.97
CA LEU A 91 -12.10 37.78 -4.95
C LEU A 91 -13.58 37.71 -4.57
N ASP A 92 -14.48 37.51 -5.53
CA ASP A 92 -15.91 37.34 -5.25
C ASP A 92 -16.19 36.10 -4.41
N ARG A 93 -15.44 35.03 -4.66
CA ARG A 93 -15.56 33.78 -3.90
C ARG A 93 -14.99 33.93 -2.49
N ILE A 94 -13.88 34.66 -2.31
CA ILE A 94 -13.33 34.98 -0.98
C ILE A 94 -14.37 35.76 -0.16
N ARG A 95 -14.93 36.85 -0.73
CA ARG A 95 -15.99 37.64 -0.09
C ARG A 95 -17.23 36.80 0.26
N ALA A 96 -17.61 35.86 -0.59
CA ALA A 96 -18.74 34.98 -0.32
C ALA A 96 -18.47 33.96 0.80
N PHE A 97 -17.22 33.57 1.04
CA PHE A 97 -16.84 32.72 2.17
C PHE A 97 -16.84 33.50 3.49
N GLU A 98 -16.28 34.71 3.52
CA GLU A 98 -16.29 35.58 4.71
C GLU A 98 -17.72 35.83 5.21
N LEU A 99 -18.66 36.13 4.29
CA LEU A 99 -20.06 36.38 4.62
C LEU A 99 -20.81 35.16 5.18
N ARG A 100 -20.25 33.95 5.04
CA ARG A 100 -20.80 32.72 5.63
C ARG A 100 -20.25 32.42 7.03
N GLU A 101 -19.05 32.88 7.36
CA GLU A 101 -18.46 32.68 8.69
C GLU A 101 -19.07 33.61 9.74
N ASP A 102 -19.60 34.77 9.33
CA ASP A 102 -20.29 35.74 10.19
C ASP A 102 -21.77 35.36 10.51
N ARG A 103 -22.22 34.13 10.23
CA ARG A 103 -23.58 33.62 10.48
C ARG A 103 -23.60 32.52 11.54
#